data_AF-A0AA43D4P7-F1
#
_entry.id   AF-A0AA43D4P7-F1
#
_cell.length_a   1.000
_cell.length_b   1.000
_cell.length_c   1.000
_cell.angle_alpha   90.00
_cell.angle_beta   90.00
_cell.angle_gamma   90.00
#
_symmetry.space_group_name_H-M   'P 1'
#
loop_
_entity.id
_entity.type
_entity.pdbx_description
1 polymer ?
#
loop_
_entity_poly.entity_id
_entity_poly.type
_entity_poly.pdbx_seq_one_letter_code
_entity_poly.pdbx_strand_id
1 'polypeptide(L)'
;MRSRLLYGKMPRDVEDELSPIHIEKTWELLEEKFCFNVKVWKQEYKLFYQKQPHSVSEQEAFVEFGAAFINPVLNRILKRQEHHNTWGNMLIYIVRKH
;
A
#
# COMPACT_ATOMS: atom_id res chain seq x y z
N MET A 1 0.93 18.36 15.94
CA MET A 1 1.71 18.80 14.77
C MET A 1 1.73 17.61 13.80
N ARG A 2 0.89 17.61 12.76
CA ARG A 2 0.75 16.47 11.84
C ARG A 2 2.01 16.40 10.96
N SER A 3 2.77 15.31 11.07
CA SER A 3 3.87 15.02 10.16
C SER A 3 3.32 14.96 8.75
N ARG A 4 3.91 15.78 7.88
CA ARG A 4 3.49 16.00 6.50
C ARG A 4 4.03 14.83 5.69
N LEU A 5 3.24 13.77 5.56
CA LEU A 5 3.58 12.66 4.66
C LEU A 5 3.59 13.18 3.23
N LEU A 6 4.79 13.14 2.64
CA LEU A 6 5.12 13.63 1.32
C LEU A 6 4.73 12.61 0.24
N TYR A 7 3.47 12.22 0.11
CA TYR A 7 2.97 11.62 -1.13
C TYR A 7 1.50 12.01 -1.30
N GLY A 8 1.13 12.39 -2.52
CA GLY A 8 -0.15 13.04 -2.85
C GLY A 8 -1.33 12.38 -2.15
N LYS A 9 -2.10 13.20 -1.43
CA LYS A 9 -3.29 12.84 -0.65
C LYS A 9 -3.95 11.59 -1.19
N MET A 10 -3.87 10.50 -0.44
CA MET A 10 -4.76 9.37 -0.61
C MET A 10 -6.20 9.90 -0.61
N PRO A 11 -7.09 9.42 -1.49
CA PRO A 11 -8.50 9.81 -1.41
C PRO A 11 -9.00 9.48 0.00
N ARG A 12 -9.59 10.46 0.68
CA ARG A 12 -10.01 10.37 2.09
C ARG A 12 -10.80 9.09 2.39
N ASP A 13 -11.58 8.65 1.41
CA ASP A 13 -12.38 7.43 1.42
C ASP A 13 -11.58 6.16 1.75
N VAL A 14 -10.29 6.08 1.41
CA VAL A 14 -9.46 4.89 1.71
C VAL A 14 -8.87 4.95 3.11
N GLU A 15 -8.47 6.13 3.60
CA GLU A 15 -7.90 6.25 4.95
C GLU A 15 -8.91 5.88 6.04
N ASP A 16 -10.19 6.22 5.84
CA ASP A 16 -11.24 5.96 6.82
C ASP A 16 -11.80 4.52 6.74
N GLU A 17 -11.72 3.85 5.59
CA GLU A 17 -12.33 2.54 5.35
C GLU A 17 -11.31 1.39 5.25
N LEU A 18 -10.01 1.67 5.16
CA LEU A 18 -8.98 0.64 5.10
C LEU A 18 -8.95 -0.14 6.44
N SER A 19 -9.05 -1.46 6.33
CA SER A 19 -9.13 -2.35 7.48
C SER A 19 -8.20 -3.56 7.29
N PRO A 20 -7.95 -4.37 8.33
CA PRO A 20 -7.06 -5.53 8.21
C PRO A 20 -7.45 -6.52 7.10
N ILE A 21 -8.76 -6.69 6.84
CA ILE A 21 -9.21 -7.56 5.73
C ILE A 21 -8.79 -6.99 4.37
N HIS A 22 -8.80 -5.68 4.18
CA HIS A 22 -8.36 -5.04 2.94
C HIS A 22 -6.84 -5.19 2.71
N ILE A 23 -6.05 -5.13 3.77
CA ILE A 23 -4.60 -5.40 3.71
C ILE A 23 -4.36 -6.82 3.23
N GLU A 24 -5.06 -7.81 3.80
CA GLU A 24 -4.90 -9.20 3.36
C GLU A 24 -5.38 -9.44 1.93
N LYS A 25 -6.51 -8.85 1.53
CA LYS A 25 -6.98 -8.90 0.13
C LYS A 25 -5.98 -8.26 -0.85
N THR A 26 -5.24 -7.25 -0.40
CA THR A 26 -4.18 -6.64 -1.20
C THR A 26 -3.02 -7.59 -1.43
N TRP A 27 -2.61 -8.32 -0.39
CA TRP A 27 -1.57 -9.34 -0.54
C TRP A 27 -1.99 -10.48 -1.45
N GLU A 28 -3.21 -11.00 -1.28
CA GLU A 28 -3.78 -12.03 -2.15
C GLU A 28 -3.77 -11.58 -3.62
N LEU A 29 -4.23 -10.35 -3.91
CA LEU A 29 -4.27 -9.83 -5.27
C LEU A 29 -2.88 -9.65 -5.88
N LEU A 30 -1.89 -9.21 -5.09
CA LEU A 30 -0.50 -9.10 -5.53
C LEU A 30 0.11 -10.46 -5.89
N GLU A 31 -0.19 -11.50 -5.11
CA GLU A 31 0.23 -12.87 -5.40
C GLU A 31 -0.46 -13.41 -6.65
N GLU A 32 -1.79 -13.33 -6.70
CA GLU A 32 -2.58 -13.95 -7.77
C GLU A 32 -2.41 -13.29 -9.14
N LYS A 33 -2.27 -11.96 -9.18
CA LYS A 33 -2.26 -11.20 -10.46
C LYS A 33 -0.86 -10.86 -10.94
N PHE A 34 0.10 -10.76 -10.03
CA PHE A 34 1.45 -10.30 -10.35
C PHE A 34 2.53 -11.29 -9.91
N CYS A 35 2.16 -12.44 -9.32
CA CYS A 35 3.09 -13.46 -8.83
C CYS A 35 4.12 -12.88 -7.84
N PHE A 36 3.72 -11.89 -7.05
CA PHE A 36 4.60 -11.34 -6.03
C PHE A 36 4.96 -12.43 -5.01
N ASN A 37 6.22 -12.49 -4.60
CA ASN A 37 6.63 -13.30 -3.46
C ASN A 37 6.17 -12.64 -2.16
N VAL A 38 4.88 -12.81 -1.84
CA VAL A 38 4.22 -12.13 -0.71
C VAL A 38 4.91 -12.44 0.62
N LYS A 39 5.49 -13.63 0.79
CA LYS A 39 6.24 -13.98 2.00
C LYS A 39 7.40 -13.00 2.24
N VAL A 40 8.20 -12.71 1.21
CA VAL A 40 9.34 -11.78 1.31
C VAL A 40 8.85 -10.35 1.46
N TRP A 41 7.85 -9.93 0.68
CA TRP A 41 7.28 -8.59 0.79
C TRP A 41 6.66 -8.30 2.17
N LYS A 42 5.97 -9.27 2.78
CA LYS A 42 5.45 -9.15 4.15
C LYS A 42 6.58 -9.03 5.19
N GLN A 43 7.71 -9.70 4.98
CA GLN A 43 8.88 -9.54 5.85
C GLN A 43 9.48 -8.13 5.73
N GLU A 44 9.62 -7.60 4.51
CA GLU A 44 10.06 -6.23 4.30
C GLU A 44 9.10 -5.20 4.91
N TYR A 45 7.79 -5.40 4.73
CA TYR A 45 6.76 -4.58 5.35
C TYR A 45 6.86 -4.59 6.87
N LYS A 46 7.03 -5.77 7.49
CA LYS A 46 7.19 -5.88 8.94
C LYS A 46 8.40 -5.09 9.43
N LEU A 47 9.53 -5.18 8.73
CA LEU A 47 10.74 -4.41 9.05
C LEU A 47 10.54 -2.90 8.87
N PHE A 48 9.76 -2.50 7.87
CA PHE A 48 9.38 -1.11 7.67
C PHE A 48 8.49 -0.61 8.81
N TYR A 49 7.43 -1.34 9.15
CA TYR A 49 6.48 -0.97 10.20
C TYR A 49 7.14 -0.87 11.58
N GLN A 50 8.06 -1.78 11.91
CA GLN A 50 8.82 -1.75 13.17
C GLN A 50 9.68 -0.49 13.34
N LYS A 51 10.00 0.22 12.25
CA LYS A 51 10.76 1.47 12.29
C LYS A 51 9.87 2.71 12.39
N GLN A 52 8.55 2.54 12.27
CA GLN A 52 7.61 3.65 12.33
C GLN A 52 7.41 4.12 13.77
N PRO A 53 7.08 5.42 13.97
CA PRO A 53 6.65 5.90 15.27
C PRO A 53 5.42 5.14 15.78
N HIS A 54 5.32 4.91 17.09
CA HIS A 54 4.19 4.22 17.74
C HIS A 54 2.80 4.86 17.47
N SER A 55 2.79 6.13 17.04
CA SER A 55 1.56 6.85 16.68
C SER A 55 1.02 6.48 15.30
N VAL A 56 1.82 5.81 14.46
CA VAL A 56 1.42 5.42 13.10
C VAL A 56 0.68 4.09 13.19
N SER A 57 -0.54 4.07 12.65
CA SER A 57 -1.34 2.86 12.54
C SER A 57 -0.76 1.90 11.51
N GLU A 58 -1.12 0.62 11.61
CA GLU A 58 -0.72 -0.39 10.61
C GLU A 58 -1.22 -0.03 9.21
N GLN A 59 -2.42 0.54 9.10
CA GLN A 59 -3.03 0.99 7.86
C GLN A 59 -2.23 2.11 7.20
N GLU A 60 -1.89 3.15 7.96
CA GLU A 60 -1.06 4.26 7.47
C GLU A 60 0.31 3.75 7.01
N ALA A 61 0.94 2.89 7.81
CA ALA A 61 2.22 2.30 7.44
C ALA A 61 2.14 1.43 6.18
N PHE A 62 1.06 0.67 6.00
CA PHE A 62 0.86 -0.16 4.82
C PHE A 62 0.67 0.67 3.56
N VAL A 63 -0.11 1.75 3.67
CA VAL A 63 -0.31 2.74 2.61
C VAL A 63 1.03 3.34 2.18
N GLU A 64 1.82 3.82 3.13
CA GLU A 64 3.13 4.43 2.86
C GLU A 64 4.11 3.43 2.26
N PHE A 65 4.17 2.21 2.82
CA PHE A 65 5.03 1.16 2.33
C PHE A 65 4.72 0.82 0.87
N GLY A 66 3.45 0.60 0.55
CA GLY A 66 3.09 0.27 -0.82
C GLY A 66 3.32 1.43 -1.78
N ALA A 67 3.14 2.68 -1.36
CA ALA A 67 3.47 3.84 -2.18
C ALA A 67 4.97 3.94 -2.47
N ALA A 68 5.83 3.68 -1.48
CA ALA A 68 7.28 3.81 -1.60
C ALA A 68 7.94 2.63 -2.33
N PHE A 69 7.50 1.40 -2.05
CA PHE A 69 8.20 0.19 -2.50
C PHE A 69 7.45 -0.58 -3.58
N ILE A 70 6.12 -0.68 -3.50
CA ILE A 70 5.31 -1.49 -4.41
C ILE A 70 4.90 -0.69 -5.66
N ASN A 71 4.52 0.57 -5.50
CA ASN A 71 4.03 1.42 -6.61
C ASN A 71 5.03 1.54 -7.77
N PRO A 72 6.34 1.77 -7.54
CA PRO A 72 7.32 1.81 -8.63
C PRO A 72 7.43 0.48 -9.37
N VAL A 73 7.35 -0.64 -8.65
CA VAL A 73 7.39 -2.00 -9.23
C VAL A 73 6.17 -2.23 -10.12
N LEU A 74 4.97 -1.94 -9.60
CA LEU A 74 3.73 -2.07 -10.37
C LEU A 74 3.72 -1.17 -11.60
N ASN A 75 4.19 0.08 -11.48
CA ASN A 75 4.30 0.98 -12.62
C ASN A 75 5.25 0.45 -13.69
N ARG A 76 6.38 -0.14 -13.29
CA ARG A 76 7.34 -0.75 -14.22
C ARG A 76 6.75 -1.95 -14.96
N ILE A 77 6.03 -2.82 -14.25
CA ILE A 77 5.36 -4.00 -14.83
C ILE A 77 4.28 -3.56 -15.82
N LEU A 78 3.46 -2.60 -15.43
CA LEU A 78 2.30 -2.13 -16.21
C LEU A 78 2.66 -1.07 -17.26
N LYS A 79 3.95 -0.75 -17.45
CA LYS A 79 4.46 0.27 -18.38
C LYS A 79 3.79 1.64 -18.20
N ARG A 80 3.59 2.05 -16.94
CA ARG A 80 3.04 3.36 -16.57
C ARG A 80 4.16 4.34 -16.24
N GLN A 81 3.82 5.63 -16.21
CA GLN A 81 4.72 6.67 -15.72
C GLN A 81 5.11 6.40 -14.26
N GLU A 82 6.32 6.79 -13.88
CA GLU A 82 6.89 6.49 -12.56
C GLU A 82 6.01 6.98 -11.40
N HIS A 83 5.43 8.17 -11.54
CA HIS A 83 4.58 8.80 -10.52
C HIS A 83 3.08 8.45 -10.65
N HIS A 84 2.71 7.52 -11.52
CA HIS A 84 1.32 7.09 -11.61
C HIS A 84 0.88 6.45 -10.28
N ASN A 85 -0.30 6.82 -9.77
CA ASN A 85 -0.82 6.32 -8.50
C ASN A 85 -1.46 4.92 -8.63
N THR A 86 -0.69 3.94 -9.09
CA THR A 86 -1.19 2.57 -9.27
C THR A 86 -1.55 1.92 -7.96
N TRP A 87 -0.72 2.10 -6.93
CA TRP A 87 -0.95 1.57 -5.59
C TRP A 87 -2.25 2.11 -4.98
N GLY A 88 -2.43 3.43 -4.95
CA GLY A 88 -3.65 4.03 -4.40
C GLY A 88 -4.89 3.58 -5.15
N ASN A 89 -4.85 3.54 -6.49
CA ASN A 89 -5.97 3.05 -7.29
C ASN A 89 -6.32 1.58 -7.00
N MET A 90 -5.32 0.74 -6.73
CA MET A 90 -5.52 -0.65 -6.35
C MET A 90 -6.16 -0.77 -4.96
N LEU A 91 -5.70 0.02 -3.97
CA LEU A 91 -6.32 0.04 -2.64
C LEU A 91 -7.79 0.50 -2.70
N ILE A 92 -8.09 1.55 -3.49
CA ILE A 92 -9.48 1.99 -3.73
C ILE A 92 -10.32 0.86 -4.29
N TYR A 93 -9.80 0.12 -5.28
CA TYR A 93 -10.50 -1.01 -5.87
C TYR A 93 -10.81 -2.09 -4.83
N ILE A 94 -9.85 -2.41 -3.95
CA ILE A 94 -10.01 -3.44 -2.92
C ILE A 94 -11.04 -3.03 -1.88
N VAL A 95 -10.94 -1.80 -1.35
CA VAL A 95 -11.90 -1.25 -0.37
C VAL A 95 -13.32 -1.22 -0.95
N ARG A 96 -13.49 -0.87 -2.23
CA ARG A 96 -14.83 -0.85 -2.84
C ARG A 96 -15.42 -2.23 -3.12
N LYS A 97 -14.61 -3.28 -3.09
CA LYS A 97 -15.00 -4.65 -3.46
C LYS A 97 -15.31 -5.53 -2.26
N HIS A 98 -14.92 -5.11 -1.06
CA HIS A 98 -14.93 -5.90 0.17
C HIS A 98 -15.43 -5.08 1.34
#